data_AF-A0A1M6HQW3-F1
#
_entry.id   AF-A0A1M6HQW3-F1
#
_cell.length_a   1.000
_cell.length_b   1.000
_cell.length_c   1.000
_cell.angle_alpha   90.00
_cell.angle_beta   90.00
_cell.angle_gamma   90.00
#
_symmetry.space_group_name_H-M   'P 1'
#
loop_
_entity.id
_entity.type
_entity.pdbx_description
1 polymer ?
#
loop_
_entity_poly.entity_id
_entity_poly.type
_entity_poly.pdbx_seq_one_letter_code
_entity_poly.pdbx_strand_id
1 'polypeptide(L)'
;MIFREVENMLDLEQSAGYRRIFNKGIEKGIEKGIEKGMEKGRRETLRENVLRLLYRKFKKLPAPYVEKIRTLDEYALGMILDNIFEINSLSELEEYL
;
A
#
# COMPACT_ATOMS: atom_id res chain seq x y z
N MET A 1 11.33 -53.27 12.94
CA MET A 1 12.01 -52.88 11.68
C MET A 1 11.03 -52.20 10.72
N ILE A 2 9.88 -52.80 10.42
CA ILE A 2 8.82 -52.29 9.54
C ILE A 2 8.28 -50.88 9.91
N PHE A 3 8.18 -50.55 11.20
CA PHE A 3 7.60 -49.28 11.67
C PHE A 3 8.42 -48.04 11.25
N ARG A 4 9.75 -48.17 11.17
CA ARG A 4 10.66 -47.09 10.76
C ARG A 4 10.61 -46.82 9.26
N GLU A 5 10.38 -47.86 8.46
CA GLU A 5 10.23 -47.76 7.00
C GLU A 5 8.90 -47.09 6.62
N VAL A 6 7.83 -47.35 7.39
CA VAL A 6 6.52 -46.69 7.21
C VAL A 6 6.59 -45.21 7.62
N GLU A 7 7.25 -44.88 8.74
CA GLU A 7 7.50 -43.47 9.12
C GLU A 7 8.30 -42.71 8.04
N ASN A 8 9.37 -43.31 7.51
CA ASN A 8 10.16 -42.71 6.45
C ASN A 8 9.37 -42.56 5.13
N MET A 9 8.45 -43.48 4.82
CA MET A 9 7.56 -43.37 3.65
C MET A 9 6.47 -42.31 3.82
N LEU A 10 6.07 -42.02 5.06
CA LEU A 10 5.05 -41.03 5.40
C LEU A 10 5.64 -39.66 5.72
N ASP A 11 6.93 -39.43 5.47
CA ASP A 11 7.54 -38.11 5.58
C ASP A 11 6.98 -37.19 4.49
N LEU A 12 5.80 -36.64 4.79
CA LEU A 12 5.02 -35.77 3.93
C LEU A 12 5.83 -34.53 3.58
N GLU A 13 6.66 -34.01 4.49
CA GLU A 13 7.49 -32.84 4.25
C GLU A 13 8.53 -33.09 3.15
N GLN A 14 9.05 -34.31 3.06
CA GLN A 14 9.93 -34.76 1.98
C GLN A 14 9.21 -35.18 0.70
N SER A 15 7.89 -35.29 0.72
CA SER A 15 7.13 -35.63 -0.49
C SER A 15 7.22 -34.50 -1.53
N ALA A 16 7.35 -34.87 -2.81
CA ALA A 16 7.38 -33.88 -3.90
C ALA A 16 6.09 -33.05 -3.98
N GLY A 17 4.95 -33.65 -3.62
CA GLY A 17 3.65 -32.99 -3.58
C GLY A 17 3.59 -31.89 -2.52
N TYR A 18 4.00 -32.19 -1.29
CA TYR A 18 4.05 -31.21 -0.21
C TYR A 18 5.02 -30.08 -0.52
N ARG A 19 6.27 -30.38 -0.93
CA ARG A 19 7.24 -29.34 -1.30
C ARG A 19 6.70 -28.42 -2.39
N ARG A 20 5.99 -28.97 -3.40
CA ARG A 20 5.36 -28.17 -4.45
C ARG A 20 4.27 -27.26 -3.90
N ILE A 21 3.38 -27.75 -3.03
CA ILE A 21 2.30 -26.96 -2.45
C ILE A 21 2.87 -25.88 -1.52
N PHE A 22 3.82 -26.25 -0.68
CA PHE A 22 4.49 -25.33 0.24
C PHE A 22 5.20 -24.20 -0.53
N ASN A 23 6.02 -24.54 -1.52
CA ASN A 23 6.71 -23.54 -2.35
C ASN A 23 5.72 -22.62 -3.07
N LYS A 24 4.63 -23.16 -3.63
CA LYS A 24 3.55 -22.34 -4.23
C LYS A 24 2.87 -21.43 -3.21
N GLY A 25 2.72 -21.89 -1.97
CA GLY A 25 2.17 -21.08 -0.88
C GLY A 25 3.07 -19.91 -0.54
N ILE A 26 4.38 -20.15 -0.42
CA ILE A 26 5.39 -19.11 -0.18
C ILE A 26 5.44 -18.12 -1.34
N GLU A 27 5.50 -18.60 -2.59
CA GLU A 27 5.52 -17.75 -3.78
C GLU A 27 4.31 -16.81 -3.83
N LYS A 28 3.09 -17.36 -3.66
CA LYS A 28 1.86 -16.55 -3.58
C LYS A 28 1.83 -15.60 -2.39
N GLY A 29 2.41 -16.00 -1.27
CA GLY A 29 2.51 -15.15 -0.08
C GLY A 29 3.41 -13.94 -0.32
N ILE A 30 4.57 -14.17 -0.94
CA ILE A 30 5.52 -13.13 -1.33
C ILE A 30 4.90 -12.19 -2.37
N GLU A 31 4.30 -12.74 -3.43
CA GLU A 31 3.66 -11.96 -4.49
C GLU A 31 2.59 -11.01 -3.92
N LYS A 32 1.66 -11.53 -3.12
CA LYS A 32 0.62 -10.72 -2.47
C LYS A 32 1.19 -9.71 -1.47
N GLY A 33 2.28 -10.05 -0.79
CA GLY A 33 2.96 -9.16 0.15
C GLY A 33 3.58 -7.97 -0.57
N ILE A 34 4.27 -8.23 -1.68
CA ILE A 34 4.88 -7.19 -2.54
C ILE A 34 3.79 -6.29 -3.14
N GLU A 35 2.74 -6.86 -3.72
CA GLU A 35 1.65 -6.10 -4.33
C GLU A 35 1.00 -5.13 -3.33
N LYS A 36 0.60 -5.63 -2.15
CA LYS A 36 0.02 -4.80 -1.08
C LYS A 36 0.99 -3.75 -0.57
N GLY A 37 2.27 -4.10 -0.44
CA GLY A 37 3.32 -3.18 -0.01
C GLY A 37 3.50 -2.03 -1.01
N MET A 38 3.54 -2.33 -2.31
CA MET A 38 3.67 -1.33 -3.37
C MET A 38 2.43 -0.44 -3.45
N GLU A 39 1.23 -1.00 -3.37
CA GLU A 39 -0.02 -0.21 -3.37
C GLU A 39 -0.08 0.75 -2.18
N LYS A 40 0.20 0.24 -0.97
CA LYS A 40 0.26 1.07 0.24
C LYS A 40 1.32 2.17 0.13
N GLY A 41 2.51 1.83 -0.35
CA GLY A 41 3.60 2.80 -0.54
C GLY A 41 3.24 3.90 -1.54
N ARG A 42 2.58 3.55 -2.66
CA ARG A 42 2.10 4.53 -3.65
C ARG A 42 1.08 5.48 -3.03
N ARG A 43 0.12 4.96 -2.26
CA ARG A 43 -0.92 5.74 -1.58
C ARG A 43 -0.35 6.72 -0.56
N GLU A 44 0.54 6.24 0.31
CA GLU A 44 1.19 7.08 1.32
C GLU A 44 2.05 8.17 0.66
N THR A 45 2.80 7.80 -0.39
CA THR A 45 3.65 8.75 -1.13
C THR A 45 2.84 9.84 -1.82
N LEU A 46 1.71 9.49 -2.46
CA LEU A 46 0.83 10.46 -3.10
C LEU A 46 0.32 11.49 -2.09
N ARG A 47 -0.15 11.03 -0.94
CA ARG A 47 -0.64 11.88 0.14
C ARG A 47 0.44 12.81 0.71
N GLU A 48 1.61 12.26 1.02
CA GLU A 48 2.76 13.03 1.51
C GLU A 48 3.21 14.08 0.49
N ASN A 49 3.19 13.76 -0.80
CA ASN A 49 3.51 14.69 -1.87
C ASN A 49 2.50 15.85 -1.93
N VAL A 50 1.20 15.56 -1.90
CA VAL A 50 0.13 16.57 -1.88
C VAL A 50 0.31 17.50 -0.68
N LEU A 51 0.43 16.97 0.54
CA LEU A 51 0.65 17.76 1.75
C LEU A 51 1.90 18.63 1.63
N ARG A 52 3.02 18.05 1.19
CA ARG A 52 4.29 18.78 1.04
C ARG A 52 4.18 19.94 0.05
N LEU A 53 3.49 19.75 -1.07
CA LEU A 53 3.29 20.79 -2.07
C LEU A 53 2.38 21.90 -1.54
N LEU A 54 1.27 21.55 -0.88
CA LEU A 54 0.37 22.52 -0.25
C LEU A 54 1.08 23.34 0.84
N TYR A 55 1.91 22.72 1.67
CA TYR A 55 2.73 23.44 2.65
C TYR A 55 3.70 24.42 1.99
N ARG A 56 4.34 24.03 0.88
CA ARG A 56 5.26 24.91 0.15
C ARG A 56 4.54 26.11 -0.46
N LYS A 57 3.33 25.89 -0.99
CA LYS A 57 2.51 26.91 -1.65
C LYS A 57 1.89 27.88 -0.66
N PHE A 58 1.20 27.38 0.37
CA PHE A 58 0.47 28.22 1.33
C PHE A 58 1.29 28.68 2.53
N LYS A 59 2.50 28.14 2.73
CA LYS A 59 3.39 28.36 3.91
C LYS A 59 2.83 27.85 5.24
N LYS A 60 1.52 27.95 5.44
CA LYS A 60 0.78 27.44 6.59
C LYS A 60 -0.49 26.77 6.10
N LEU A 61 -0.66 25.50 6.45
CA LEU A 61 -1.88 24.74 6.19
C LEU A 61 -2.58 24.49 7.53
N PRO A 62 -3.81 24.97 7.76
CA PRO A 62 -4.50 24.75 9.03
C PRO A 62 -4.77 23.26 9.27
N ALA A 63 -4.76 22.82 10.53
CA ALA A 63 -4.92 21.42 10.91
C ALA A 63 -6.17 20.73 10.31
N PRO A 64 -7.35 21.38 10.22
CA PRO A 64 -8.51 20.76 9.60
C PRO A 64 -8.28 20.30 8.15
N TYR A 65 -7.51 21.07 7.36
CA TYR A 65 -7.18 20.71 5.98
C TYR A 65 -6.26 19.49 5.94
N VAL A 66 -5.26 19.44 6.82
CA VAL A 66 -4.32 18.32 6.91
C VAL A 66 -5.06 17.03 7.23
N GLU A 67 -5.99 17.05 8.18
CA GLU A 67 -6.75 15.87 8.56
C GLU A 67 -7.68 15.40 7.44
N LYS A 68 -8.38 16.31 6.75
CA LYS A 68 -9.18 15.97 5.58
C LYS A 68 -8.34 15.28 4.50
N ILE A 69 -7.22 15.88 4.12
CA ILE A 69 -6.29 15.33 3.10
C ILE A 69 -5.76 13.94 3.51
N ARG A 70 -5.54 13.69 4.81
CA ARG A 70 -5.12 12.37 5.29
C ARG A 70 -6.18 11.29 5.09
N THR A 71 -7.44 11.67 5.09
CA THR A 71 -8.57 10.75 4.88
C THR A 71 -8.99 10.58 3.42
N LEU A 72 -8.55 11.47 2.53
CA LEU A 72 -8.88 11.39 1.11
C LEU A 72 -8.39 10.09 0.46
N ASP A 73 -9.19 9.63 -0.51
CA ASP A 73 -8.81 8.56 -1.42
C ASP A 73 -7.79 9.03 -2.46
N GLU A 74 -7.28 8.10 -3.26
CA GLU A 74 -6.28 8.42 -4.27
C GLU A 74 -6.80 9.34 -5.37
N TYR A 75 -8.09 9.28 -5.68
CA TYR A 75 -8.67 10.06 -6.76
C TYR A 75 -8.71 11.54 -6.38
N ALA A 76 -9.24 11.86 -5.19
CA ALA A 76 -9.27 13.24 -4.70
C ALA A 76 -7.85 13.79 -4.49
N LEU A 77 -6.91 12.98 -3.97
CA LEU A 77 -5.50 13.37 -3.87
C LEU A 77 -4.88 13.65 -5.25
N GLY A 78 -5.22 12.84 -6.25
CA GLY A 78 -4.80 13.05 -7.64
C GLY A 78 -5.33 14.37 -8.20
N MET A 79 -6.61 14.67 -7.99
CA MET A 79 -7.21 15.94 -8.41
C MET A 79 -6.51 17.15 -7.79
N ILE A 80 -6.16 17.09 -6.50
CA ILE A 80 -5.41 18.17 -5.84
C ILE A 80 -4.01 18.30 -6.44
N LEU A 81 -3.34 17.18 -6.72
CA LEU A 81 -1.99 17.18 -7.30
C LEU A 81 -2.00 17.78 -8.71
N ASP A 82 -2.96 17.40 -9.54
CA ASP A 82 -3.08 17.84 -10.93
C ASP A 82 -3.43 19.33 -11.03
N ASN A 83 -4.19 19.87 -10.07
CA ASN A 83 -4.61 21.27 -10.04
C ASN A 83 -3.81 22.12 -9.02
N ILE A 84 -2.66 21.64 -8.55
CA ILE A 84 -1.91 22.29 -7.47
C ILE A 84 -1.46 23.71 -7.81
N PHE A 85 -1.25 24.01 -9.09
CA PHE A 85 -0.81 25.32 -9.54
C PHE A 85 -1.99 26.30 -9.65
N GLU A 86 -3.17 25.79 -9.94
CA GLU A 86 -4.43 26.48 -10.14
C GLU A 86 -5.14 26.82 -8.82
N ILE A 87 -4.94 26.02 -7.76
CA ILE A 87 -5.52 26.25 -6.43
C ILE A 87 -4.80 27.41 -5.72
N ASN A 88 -5.24 28.65 -5.86
CA ASN A 88 -4.54 29.84 -5.36
C ASN A 88 -4.92 30.24 -3.93
N SER A 89 -5.93 29.61 -3.35
CA SER A 89 -6.41 29.91 -2.00
C SER A 89 -6.86 28.66 -1.24
N LEU A 90 -6.95 28.75 0.09
CA LEU A 90 -7.53 27.68 0.91
C LEU A 90 -9.02 27.48 0.62
N SER A 91 -9.71 28.51 0.11
CA SER A 91 -11.11 28.40 -0.31
C SER A 91 -11.25 27.53 -1.55
N GLU A 92 -10.37 27.71 -2.55
CA GLU A 92 -10.36 26.87 -3.75
C GLU A 92 -9.94 25.42 -3.42
N LEU A 93 -9.06 25.23 -2.45
CA LEU A 93 -8.68 23.89 -1.99
C LEU A 93 -9.88 23.13 -1.43
N GLU A 94 -10.81 23.83 -0.76
CA GLU A 94 -12.01 23.22 -0.16
C GLU A 94 -12.90 22.52 -1.19
N GLU A 95 -12.86 22.92 -2.46
CA GLU A 95 -13.63 22.29 -3.55
C GLU A 95 -13.19 20.84 -3.83
N TYR A 96 -12.02 20.43 -3.30
CA TYR A 96 -11.42 19.11 -3.50
C TYR A 96 -11.42 18.23 -2.24
N LEU A 97 -11.86 18.76 -1.09
CA LEU A 97 -11.79 18.10 0.22
C LEU A 97 -13.11 17.49 0.67
#